data_AF-A0A1E1KJI3-F1
#
_entry.id   AF-A0A1E1KJI3-F1
#
_cell.length_a   1.000
_cell.length_b   1.000
_cell.length_c   1.000
_cell.angle_alpha   90.00
_cell.angle_beta   90.00
_cell.angle_gamma   90.00
#
_symmetry.space_group_name_H-M   'P 1'
#
loop_
_entity.id
_entity.type
_entity.pdbx_description
1 polymer ?
#
loop_
_entity_poly.entity_id
_entity_poly.type
_entity_poly.pdbx_seq_one_letter_code
_entity_poly.pdbx_strand_id
1 'polypeptide(L)'
;MTGLWVLGHECGHGAFSTSDALNDVVGYVLHSALLVPYFSWKISHRKHHKATNNLSKDMGFVPNTKDHFLRNRHLSTIAELSDETPLYTMFSLLQLQSTGWLVYLLTNATSHNQHERQKEGRGIGKSDGFLHGVNHFNSNSPIFDDKDKDKVHASNIGLLATLAILMAVAYGYGWKLVAIHYFAPYILLNNWIILITSMQHSDPSVPHYSPQSWNWSRGSAATIDRDFGFIGRFFFHSIIETHVLHHHVSTIPFYNAAEASEAMKRVLGRHYRSDTRGGIVGYFKAMWMRIRLYHWVEPTSMKYQGVLFYKKRNSL
;
A
#
# COMPACT_ATOMS: atom_id res chain seq x y z
N MET A 1 -1.51 -11.87 13.16
CA MET A 1 -0.83 -11.84 11.84
C MET A 1 -0.37 -10.44 11.45
N THR A 2 -1.19 -9.38 11.56
CA THR A 2 -0.79 -8.01 11.14
C THR A 2 0.48 -7.48 11.80
N GLY A 3 0.68 -7.62 13.12
CA GLY A 3 1.92 -7.19 13.77
C GLY A 3 3.18 -7.88 13.19
N LEU A 4 3.09 -9.19 12.90
CA LEU A 4 4.17 -9.93 12.24
C LEU A 4 4.45 -9.42 10.82
N TRP A 5 3.41 -9.04 10.10
CA TRP A 5 3.57 -8.40 8.78
C TRP A 5 4.31 -7.07 8.91
N VAL A 6 3.96 -6.24 9.90
CA VAL A 6 4.64 -4.98 10.18
C VAL A 6 6.12 -5.23 10.54
N LEU A 7 6.43 -6.23 11.35
CA LEU A 7 7.83 -6.58 11.65
C LEU A 7 8.62 -7.01 10.41
N GLY A 8 8.02 -7.84 9.53
CA GLY A 8 8.66 -8.18 8.25
C GLY A 8 8.82 -6.97 7.33
N HIS A 9 7.92 -5.99 7.41
CA HIS A 9 8.04 -4.71 6.73
C HIS A 9 9.21 -3.87 7.27
N GLU A 10 9.37 -3.77 8.60
CA GLU A 10 10.51 -3.09 9.23
C GLU A 10 11.84 -3.72 8.81
N CYS A 11 11.88 -5.06 8.67
CA CYS A 11 13.02 -5.77 8.10
C CYS A 11 13.29 -5.34 6.64
N GLY A 12 12.24 -5.09 5.85
CA GLY A 12 12.34 -4.55 4.49
C GLY A 12 13.02 -3.17 4.42
N HIS A 13 12.88 -2.38 5.48
CA HIS A 13 13.53 -1.08 5.64
C HIS A 13 14.91 -1.12 6.30
N GLY A 14 15.31 -2.27 6.84
CA GLY A 14 16.53 -2.39 7.63
C GLY A 14 16.40 -1.79 9.04
N ALA A 15 15.18 -1.57 9.52
CA ALA A 15 14.91 -0.95 10.81
C ALA A 15 14.90 -1.97 11.97
N PHE A 16 14.66 -3.25 11.67
CA PHE A 16 14.56 -4.29 12.70
C PHE A 16 15.92 -4.63 13.34
N SER A 17 17.00 -4.62 12.56
CA SER A 17 18.37 -4.89 13.02
C SER A 17 19.37 -4.02 12.27
N THR A 18 20.56 -3.80 12.85
CA THR A 18 21.70 -3.19 12.15
C THR A 18 22.33 -4.11 11.10
N SER A 19 21.99 -5.41 11.09
CA SER A 19 22.47 -6.37 10.10
C SER A 19 21.46 -6.56 8.96
N ASP A 20 21.84 -6.17 7.74
CA ASP A 20 21.02 -6.38 6.53
C ASP A 20 20.70 -7.85 6.29
N ALA A 21 21.65 -8.75 6.55
CA ALA A 21 21.43 -10.18 6.40
C ALA A 21 20.39 -10.70 7.40
N LEU A 22 20.45 -10.26 8.66
CA LEU A 22 19.46 -10.65 9.66
C LEU A 22 18.07 -10.11 9.31
N ASN A 23 17.99 -8.85 8.87
CA ASN A 23 16.75 -8.27 8.37
C ASN A 23 16.18 -9.11 7.21
N ASP A 24 17.00 -9.46 6.22
CA ASP A 24 16.56 -10.25 5.09
C ASP A 24 16.06 -11.65 5.51
N VAL A 25 16.77 -12.33 6.42
CA VAL A 25 16.36 -13.65 6.92
C VAL A 25 15.03 -13.57 7.68
N VAL A 26 14.93 -12.67 8.66
CA VAL A 26 13.72 -12.54 9.49
C VAL A 26 12.53 -12.10 8.64
N GLY A 27 12.73 -11.07 7.80
CA GLY A 27 11.71 -10.58 6.89
C GLY A 27 11.24 -11.65 5.92
N TYR A 28 12.16 -12.41 5.32
CA TYR A 28 11.84 -13.51 4.42
C TYR A 28 10.98 -14.59 5.08
N VAL A 29 11.35 -15.02 6.29
CA VAL A 29 10.59 -16.04 7.04
C VAL A 29 9.20 -15.51 7.41
N LEU A 30 9.12 -14.31 8.00
CA LEU A 30 7.85 -13.73 8.45
C LEU A 30 6.89 -13.49 7.28
N HIS A 31 7.36 -12.85 6.21
CA HIS A 31 6.50 -12.54 5.07
C HIS A 31 6.14 -13.79 4.26
N SER A 32 7.04 -14.74 4.07
CA SER A 32 6.70 -16.02 3.40
C SER A 32 5.62 -16.78 4.15
N ALA A 33 5.74 -16.88 5.49
CA ALA A 33 4.74 -17.50 6.35
C ALA A 33 3.38 -16.78 6.36
N LEU A 34 3.32 -15.55 5.83
CA LEU A 34 2.12 -14.75 5.64
C LEU A 34 1.74 -14.61 4.16
N LEU A 35 2.27 -15.48 3.28
CA LEU A 35 2.07 -15.45 1.83
C LEU A 35 2.35 -14.10 1.16
N VAL A 36 3.31 -13.34 1.70
CA VAL A 36 3.83 -12.10 1.12
C VAL A 36 5.18 -12.38 0.45
N PRO A 37 5.37 -12.05 -0.84
CA PRO A 37 6.63 -12.28 -1.52
C PRO A 37 7.68 -11.26 -1.03
N TYR A 38 8.39 -11.59 0.04
CA TYR A 38 9.22 -10.65 0.82
C TYR A 38 10.11 -9.74 -0.03
N PHE A 39 11.00 -10.30 -0.85
CA PHE A 39 11.94 -9.48 -1.59
C PHE A 39 11.26 -8.73 -2.74
N SER A 40 10.32 -9.37 -3.44
CA SER A 40 9.55 -8.71 -4.49
C SER A 40 8.84 -7.47 -3.93
N TRP A 41 8.18 -7.62 -2.79
CA TRP A 41 7.47 -6.52 -2.14
C TRP A 41 8.45 -5.51 -1.53
N LYS A 42 9.54 -5.94 -0.90
CA LYS A 42 10.61 -5.04 -0.41
C LYS A 42 11.13 -4.13 -1.51
N ILE A 43 11.32 -4.65 -2.73
CA ILE A 43 11.81 -3.88 -3.88
C ILE A 43 10.75 -2.89 -4.38
N SER A 44 9.51 -3.34 -4.61
CA SER A 44 8.44 -2.45 -5.09
C SER A 44 8.08 -1.39 -4.04
N HIS A 45 8.03 -1.76 -2.77
CA HIS A 45 7.78 -0.85 -1.66
C HIS A 45 8.90 0.19 -1.49
N ARG A 46 10.17 -0.18 -1.70
CA ARG A 46 11.28 0.78 -1.77
C ARG A 46 11.12 1.77 -2.93
N LYS A 47 10.60 1.31 -4.08
CA LYS A 47 10.30 2.21 -5.22
C LYS A 47 9.14 3.15 -4.88
N HIS A 48 8.12 2.69 -4.16
CA HIS A 48 7.06 3.53 -3.59
C HIS A 48 7.65 4.62 -2.69
N HIS A 49 8.40 4.29 -1.64
CA HIS A 49 9.05 5.27 -0.75
C HIS A 49 9.92 6.31 -1.47
N LYS A 50 10.57 5.93 -2.57
CA LYS A 50 11.39 6.83 -3.38
C LYS A 50 10.58 7.79 -4.24
N ALA A 51 9.31 7.48 -4.50
CA ALA A 51 8.46 8.18 -5.45
C ALA A 51 7.05 8.46 -4.92
N THR A 52 6.84 8.38 -3.60
CA THR A 52 5.53 8.52 -2.95
C THR A 52 4.81 9.76 -3.46
N ASN A 53 3.55 9.59 -3.86
CA ASN A 53 2.65 10.61 -4.40
C ASN A 53 3.10 11.23 -5.74
N ASN A 54 4.04 10.62 -6.46
CA ASN A 54 4.34 10.95 -7.85
C ASN A 54 3.42 10.19 -8.80
N LEU A 55 2.55 10.89 -9.54
CA LEU A 55 1.56 10.28 -10.44
C LEU A 55 2.16 9.41 -11.56
N SER A 56 3.46 9.51 -11.83
CA SER A 56 4.13 8.79 -12.92
C SER A 56 5.08 7.68 -12.48
N LYS A 57 5.43 7.64 -11.19
CA LYS A 57 6.53 6.82 -10.66
C LYS A 57 6.20 6.10 -9.37
N ASP A 58 5.10 6.45 -8.70
CA ASP A 58 4.71 5.76 -7.48
C ASP A 58 4.23 4.32 -7.77
N MET A 59 4.66 3.39 -6.92
CA MET A 59 4.37 1.96 -6.97
C MET A 59 3.22 1.55 -6.02
N GLY A 60 2.50 2.50 -5.47
CA GLY A 60 1.27 2.26 -4.72
C GLY A 60 0.43 3.53 -4.58
N PHE A 61 -0.89 3.36 -4.47
CA PHE A 61 -1.84 4.44 -4.19
C PHE A 61 -1.86 5.61 -5.18
N VAL A 62 -1.42 5.42 -6.43
CA VAL A 62 -1.63 6.40 -7.51
C VAL A 62 -3.14 6.58 -7.73
N PRO A 63 -3.70 7.78 -7.49
CA PRO A 63 -5.12 8.02 -7.67
C PRO A 63 -5.48 8.12 -9.14
N ASN A 64 -6.76 7.86 -9.43
CA ASN A 64 -7.30 8.17 -10.75
C ASN A 64 -7.27 9.67 -11.01
N THR A 65 -6.97 10.06 -12.24
CA THR A 65 -7.38 11.37 -12.77
C THR A 65 -8.86 11.32 -13.11
N LYS A 66 -9.51 12.49 -13.21
CA LYS A 66 -10.93 12.57 -13.60
C LYS A 66 -11.19 11.82 -14.91
N ASP A 67 -10.38 12.06 -15.93
CA ASP A 67 -10.56 11.46 -17.26
C ASP A 67 -10.40 9.94 -17.22
N HIS A 68 -9.39 9.44 -16.49
CA HIS A 68 -9.20 8.00 -16.32
C HIS A 68 -10.38 7.36 -15.57
N PHE A 69 -10.83 8.01 -14.48
CA PHE A 69 -11.99 7.56 -13.73
C PHE A 69 -13.25 7.49 -14.60
N LEU A 70 -13.55 8.56 -15.36
CA LEU A 70 -14.73 8.61 -16.22
C LEU A 70 -14.66 7.58 -17.35
N ARG A 71 -13.51 7.41 -18.02
CA ARG A 71 -13.37 6.40 -19.09
C ARG A 71 -13.62 4.97 -18.60
N ASN A 72 -13.07 4.61 -17.45
CA ASN A 72 -13.28 3.29 -16.87
C ASN A 72 -14.74 3.08 -16.39
N ARG A 73 -15.46 4.17 -16.10
CA ARG A 73 -16.86 4.16 -15.67
C ARG A 73 -17.87 4.03 -16.81
N HIS A 74 -17.61 4.66 -17.96
CA HIS A 74 -18.49 4.60 -19.14
C HIS A 74 -18.64 3.16 -19.69
N LEU A 75 -17.77 2.25 -19.26
CA LEU A 75 -17.84 0.82 -19.58
C LEU A 75 -18.81 0.04 -18.67
N SER A 76 -19.42 0.66 -17.65
CA SER A 76 -20.33 -0.02 -16.70
C SER A 76 -21.53 0.84 -16.26
N THR A 77 -22.65 0.75 -16.99
CA THR A 77 -23.92 1.47 -16.74
C THR A 77 -24.51 1.23 -15.35
N ILE A 78 -24.27 0.05 -14.75
CA ILE A 78 -24.75 -0.30 -13.40
C ILE A 78 -23.99 0.48 -12.31
N ALA A 79 -22.72 0.78 -12.53
CA ALA A 79 -21.89 1.49 -11.56
C ALA A 79 -22.26 2.98 -11.49
N GLU A 80 -22.72 3.57 -12.60
CA GLU A 80 -23.22 4.95 -12.63
C GLU A 80 -24.52 5.11 -11.83
N LEU A 81 -25.43 4.12 -11.91
CA LEU A 81 -26.74 4.15 -11.24
C LEU A 81 -26.69 3.74 -9.75
N SER A 82 -25.71 2.95 -9.33
CA SER A 82 -25.62 2.41 -7.96
C SER A 82 -24.61 3.13 -7.06
N ASP A 83 -23.77 3.99 -7.62
CA ASP A 83 -22.62 4.62 -6.98
C ASP A 83 -22.93 5.48 -5.74
N GLU A 84 -24.13 6.04 -5.68
CA GLU A 84 -24.54 6.91 -4.57
C GLU A 84 -25.15 6.12 -3.40
N THR A 85 -25.39 4.83 -3.60
CA THR A 85 -26.00 3.97 -2.59
C THR A 85 -24.98 3.52 -1.54
N PRO A 86 -25.34 3.55 -0.25
CA PRO A 86 -24.50 2.96 0.80
C PRO A 86 -24.18 1.48 0.57
N LEU A 87 -25.07 0.74 -0.13
CA LEU A 87 -24.87 -0.68 -0.44
C LEU A 87 -23.73 -0.91 -1.43
N TYR A 88 -23.64 -0.12 -2.50
CA TYR A 88 -22.51 -0.20 -3.43
C TYR A 88 -21.19 0.14 -2.72
N THR A 89 -21.19 1.20 -1.90
CA THR A 89 -20.01 1.56 -1.08
C THR A 89 -19.59 0.41 -0.17
N MET A 90 -20.54 -0.27 0.48
CA MET A 90 -20.28 -1.42 1.34
C MET A 90 -19.70 -2.61 0.54
N PHE A 91 -20.27 -2.90 -0.64
CA PHE A 91 -19.78 -3.97 -1.51
C PHE A 91 -18.35 -3.69 -2.00
N SER A 92 -18.07 -2.48 -2.49
CA SER A 92 -16.72 -2.08 -2.91
C SER A 92 -15.73 -2.16 -1.76
N LEU A 93 -16.13 -1.78 -0.55
CA LEU A 93 -15.34 -1.94 0.66
C LEU A 93 -15.02 -3.41 0.92
N LEU A 94 -16.03 -4.29 0.95
CA LEU A 94 -15.83 -5.71 1.19
C LEU A 94 -14.90 -6.33 0.15
N GLN A 95 -15.06 -5.99 -1.13
CA GLN A 95 -14.19 -6.48 -2.20
C GLN A 95 -12.75 -5.99 -2.04
N LEU A 96 -12.56 -4.68 -1.84
CA LEU A 96 -11.24 -4.06 -1.65
C LEU A 96 -10.53 -4.64 -0.42
N GLN A 97 -11.24 -4.81 0.69
CA GLN A 97 -10.67 -5.29 1.93
C GLN A 97 -10.38 -6.80 1.93
N SER A 98 -11.15 -7.60 1.19
CA SER A 98 -10.93 -9.05 1.11
C SER A 98 -9.88 -9.46 0.07
N THR A 99 -9.80 -8.73 -1.06
CA THR A 99 -8.99 -9.14 -2.21
C THR A 99 -7.96 -8.11 -2.66
N GLY A 100 -8.01 -6.85 -2.18
CA GLY A 100 -7.18 -5.76 -2.68
C GLY A 100 -5.68 -6.03 -2.64
N TRP A 101 -5.20 -6.67 -1.56
CA TRP A 101 -3.78 -7.03 -1.43
C TRP A 101 -3.36 -8.07 -2.48
N LEU A 102 -4.15 -9.12 -2.65
CA LEU A 102 -3.88 -10.15 -3.67
C LEU A 102 -3.93 -9.55 -5.08
N VAL A 103 -4.94 -8.71 -5.36
CA VAL A 103 -5.07 -8.03 -6.65
C VAL A 103 -3.87 -7.13 -6.92
N TYR A 104 -3.39 -6.38 -5.92
CA TYR A 104 -2.16 -5.58 -6.03
C TYR A 104 -0.95 -6.45 -6.43
N LEU A 105 -0.73 -7.55 -5.71
CA LEU A 105 0.42 -8.42 -6.00
C LEU A 105 0.34 -9.03 -7.41
N LEU A 106 -0.86 -9.42 -7.85
CA LEU A 106 -1.13 -10.10 -9.13
C LEU A 106 -1.20 -9.17 -10.34
N THR A 107 -1.52 -7.90 -10.15
CA THR A 107 -1.83 -6.98 -11.27
C THR A 107 -1.14 -5.63 -11.20
N ASN A 108 -0.41 -5.36 -10.11
CA ASN A 108 0.18 -4.03 -9.83
C ASN A 108 -0.88 -2.92 -9.73
N ALA A 109 -2.12 -3.27 -9.32
CA ALA A 109 -3.23 -2.33 -9.18
C ALA A 109 -2.85 -1.12 -8.30
N THR A 110 -3.31 0.08 -8.66
CA THR A 110 -3.01 1.34 -7.95
C THR A 110 -1.56 1.82 -8.03
N SER A 111 -0.69 1.16 -8.78
CA SER A 111 0.63 1.70 -9.14
C SER A 111 0.55 2.56 -10.40
N HIS A 112 1.68 3.17 -10.79
CA HIS A 112 1.81 3.77 -12.10
C HIS A 112 1.74 2.71 -13.22
N ASN A 113 1.15 3.08 -14.36
CA ASN A 113 1.08 2.22 -15.55
C ASN A 113 2.05 2.67 -16.68
N GLN A 114 3.16 3.33 -16.34
CA GLN A 114 4.12 3.91 -17.29
C GLN A 114 5.38 3.03 -17.47
N HIS A 115 5.16 1.76 -17.82
CA HIS A 115 6.19 0.71 -17.80
C HIS A 115 7.22 0.81 -18.92
N GLU A 116 6.90 1.44 -20.05
CA GLU A 116 7.83 1.63 -21.18
C GLU A 116 9.11 2.38 -20.80
N ARG A 117 9.09 3.10 -19.67
CA ARG A 117 10.24 3.85 -19.13
C ARG A 117 11.25 2.98 -18.37
N GLN A 118 10.96 1.69 -18.18
CA GLN A 118 11.87 0.78 -17.50
C GLN A 118 13.18 0.67 -18.30
N LYS A 119 14.31 0.85 -17.61
CA LYS A 119 15.62 1.10 -18.25
C LYS A 119 16.16 -0.05 -19.09
N GLU A 120 15.69 -1.27 -18.85
CA GLU A 120 16.14 -2.50 -19.52
C GLU A 120 15.13 -2.95 -20.58
N GLY A 121 14.12 -2.11 -20.91
CA GLY A 121 13.11 -2.42 -21.94
C GLY A 121 12.07 -3.46 -21.53
N ARG A 122 12.08 -3.92 -20.27
CA ARG A 122 11.19 -5.01 -19.79
C ARG A 122 9.71 -4.64 -19.73
N GLY A 123 9.40 -3.35 -19.80
CA GLY A 123 8.04 -2.82 -19.75
C GLY A 123 7.43 -2.51 -21.13
N ILE A 124 8.17 -2.71 -22.22
CA ILE A 124 7.64 -2.52 -23.58
C ILE A 124 6.48 -3.48 -23.80
N GLY A 125 5.32 -2.95 -24.20
CA GLY A 125 4.10 -3.73 -24.46
C GLY A 125 3.42 -4.28 -23.21
N LYS A 126 3.82 -3.85 -22.00
CA LYS A 126 3.21 -4.30 -20.74
C LYS A 126 2.40 -3.20 -20.09
N SER A 127 1.34 -3.62 -19.40
CA SER A 127 0.47 -2.75 -18.62
C SER A 127 0.08 -3.43 -17.31
N ASP A 128 -0.42 -2.65 -16.37
CA ASP A 128 -1.09 -3.20 -15.18
C ASP A 128 -2.32 -4.02 -15.59
N GLY A 129 -2.73 -4.95 -14.73
CA GLY A 129 -3.88 -5.82 -14.94
C GLY A 129 -3.54 -7.31 -15.03
N PHE A 130 -4.58 -8.14 -14.98
CA PHE A 130 -4.42 -9.59 -15.14
C PHE A 130 -3.93 -9.93 -16.54
N LEU A 131 -2.97 -10.85 -16.65
CA LEU A 131 -2.41 -11.33 -17.94
C LEU A 131 -1.58 -10.30 -18.73
N HIS A 132 -1.34 -9.09 -18.20
CA HIS A 132 -0.57 -8.04 -18.87
C HIS A 132 0.93 -8.00 -18.49
N GLY A 133 1.39 -9.02 -17.75
CA GLY A 133 2.82 -9.26 -17.50
C GLY A 133 3.46 -8.43 -16.38
N VAL A 134 2.70 -7.59 -15.67
CA VAL A 134 3.17 -6.77 -14.54
C VAL A 134 2.61 -7.30 -13.23
N ASN A 135 3.46 -7.98 -12.46
CA ASN A 135 3.11 -8.52 -11.14
C ASN A 135 4.36 -8.77 -10.29
N HIS A 136 4.17 -9.12 -9.02
CA HIS A 136 5.25 -9.30 -8.04
C HIS A 136 5.91 -10.69 -8.06
N PHE A 137 5.41 -11.62 -8.87
CA PHE A 137 5.88 -13.01 -8.94
C PHE A 137 6.74 -13.28 -10.18
N ASN A 138 6.57 -12.48 -11.24
CA ASN A 138 7.33 -12.58 -12.48
C ASN A 138 8.67 -11.82 -12.37
N SER A 139 9.80 -12.52 -12.41
CA SER A 139 11.14 -11.91 -12.35
C SER A 139 11.49 -11.04 -13.58
N ASN A 140 10.71 -11.16 -14.67
CA ASN A 140 10.80 -10.29 -15.85
C ASN A 140 9.76 -9.14 -15.83
N SER A 141 9.03 -8.96 -14.73
CA SER A 141 8.12 -7.83 -14.55
C SER A 141 8.90 -6.50 -14.58
N PRO A 142 8.36 -5.41 -15.18
CA PRO A 142 9.02 -4.10 -15.20
C PRO A 142 9.13 -3.44 -13.81
N ILE A 143 8.50 -4.06 -12.80
CA ILE A 143 8.70 -3.72 -11.38
C ILE A 143 10.16 -3.95 -10.96
N PHE A 144 10.89 -4.88 -11.60
CA PHE A 144 12.21 -5.34 -11.17
C PHE A 144 13.29 -5.06 -12.22
N ASP A 145 14.51 -4.85 -11.73
CA ASP A 145 15.71 -4.74 -12.58
C ASP A 145 16.33 -6.15 -12.76
N ASP A 146 17.27 -6.31 -13.70
CA ASP A 146 17.92 -7.60 -13.99
C ASP A 146 18.59 -8.24 -12.76
N LYS A 147 19.25 -7.41 -11.96
CA LYS A 147 19.90 -7.81 -10.71
C LYS A 147 18.95 -8.34 -9.62
N ASP A 148 17.65 -8.10 -9.75
CA ASP A 148 16.65 -8.45 -8.74
C ASP A 148 16.03 -9.84 -8.99
N LYS A 149 16.32 -10.48 -10.14
CA LYS A 149 15.72 -11.76 -10.56
C LYS A 149 15.77 -12.84 -9.47
N ASP A 150 16.95 -13.08 -8.91
CA ASP A 150 17.15 -14.14 -7.90
C ASP A 150 16.36 -13.88 -6.63
N LYS A 151 16.17 -12.60 -6.26
CA LYS A 151 15.35 -12.20 -5.10
C LYS A 151 13.86 -12.46 -5.34
N VAL A 152 13.38 -12.25 -6.56
CA VAL A 152 12.01 -12.61 -6.93
C VAL A 152 11.82 -14.13 -6.88
N HIS A 153 12.79 -14.90 -7.40
CA HIS A 153 12.76 -16.36 -7.30
C HIS A 153 12.78 -16.85 -5.85
N ALA A 154 13.64 -16.28 -4.99
CA ALA A 154 13.67 -16.59 -3.57
C ALA A 154 12.30 -16.33 -2.91
N SER A 155 11.66 -15.20 -3.21
CA SER A 155 10.31 -14.89 -2.71
C SER A 155 9.30 -15.94 -3.12
N ASN A 156 9.29 -16.35 -4.40
CA ASN A 156 8.41 -17.40 -4.90
C ASN A 156 8.66 -18.75 -4.21
N ILE A 157 9.91 -19.12 -3.96
CA ILE A 157 10.28 -20.34 -3.22
C ILE A 157 9.70 -20.29 -1.80
N GLY A 158 9.76 -19.15 -1.12
CA GLY A 158 9.24 -19.00 0.25
C GLY A 158 7.72 -19.17 0.31
N LEU A 159 7.01 -18.65 -0.69
CA LEU A 159 5.58 -18.85 -0.85
C LEU A 159 5.24 -20.31 -1.11
N LEU A 160 5.94 -20.96 -2.04
CA LEU A 160 5.73 -22.37 -2.36
C LEU A 160 6.02 -23.28 -1.15
N ALA A 161 7.07 -22.98 -0.38
CA ALA A 161 7.38 -23.70 0.85
C ALA A 161 6.26 -23.56 1.88
N THR A 162 5.73 -22.35 2.07
CA THR A 162 4.60 -22.10 2.98
C THR A 162 3.35 -22.85 2.51
N LEU A 163 3.02 -22.80 1.23
CA LEU A 163 1.90 -23.55 0.65
C LEU A 163 2.09 -25.07 0.83
N ALA A 164 3.30 -25.60 0.65
CA ALA A 164 3.60 -27.01 0.87
C ALA A 164 3.39 -27.42 2.33
N ILE A 165 3.82 -26.60 3.29
CA ILE A 165 3.58 -26.82 4.73
C ILE A 165 2.08 -26.82 5.02
N LEU A 166 1.33 -25.84 4.51
CA LEU A 166 -0.12 -25.77 4.72
C LEU A 166 -0.85 -26.97 4.12
N MET A 167 -0.44 -27.44 2.94
CA MET A 167 -0.98 -28.66 2.34
C MET A 167 -0.67 -29.89 3.18
N ALA A 168 0.58 -30.06 3.64
CA ALA A 168 0.96 -31.17 4.50
C ALA A 168 0.15 -31.19 5.82
N VAL A 169 -0.04 -30.02 6.45
CA VAL A 169 -0.89 -29.89 7.65
C VAL A 169 -2.35 -30.20 7.32
N ALA A 170 -2.87 -29.73 6.19
CA ALA A 170 -4.24 -30.01 5.78
C ALA A 170 -4.49 -31.51 5.53
N TYR A 171 -3.55 -32.21 4.91
CA TYR A 171 -3.64 -33.66 4.68
C TYR A 171 -3.48 -34.48 5.98
N GLY A 172 -2.59 -34.04 6.89
CA GLY A 172 -2.35 -34.74 8.16
C GLY A 172 -3.41 -34.50 9.24
N TYR A 173 -3.94 -33.27 9.32
CA TYR A 173 -4.78 -32.81 10.43
C TYR A 173 -6.15 -32.25 9.99
N GLY A 174 -6.43 -32.23 8.68
CA GLY A 174 -7.70 -31.83 8.10
C GLY A 174 -7.77 -30.38 7.63
N TRP A 175 -8.45 -30.17 6.50
CA TRP A 175 -8.63 -28.85 5.88
C TRP A 175 -9.33 -27.82 6.77
N LYS A 176 -10.23 -28.26 7.67
CA LYS A 176 -10.93 -27.38 8.60
C LYS A 176 -9.97 -26.65 9.54
N LEU A 177 -8.92 -27.33 10.01
CA LEU A 177 -7.91 -26.76 10.88
C LEU A 177 -7.16 -25.63 10.16
N VAL A 178 -6.69 -25.87 8.94
CA VAL A 178 -5.98 -24.87 8.13
C VAL A 178 -6.89 -23.71 7.75
N ALA A 179 -8.15 -23.98 7.39
CA ALA A 179 -9.13 -22.95 7.07
C ALA A 179 -9.35 -21.97 8.24
N ILE A 180 -9.56 -22.49 9.46
CA ILE A 180 -9.86 -21.68 10.64
C ILE A 180 -8.61 -20.99 11.19
N HIS A 181 -7.50 -21.71 11.33
CA HIS A 181 -6.33 -21.20 12.05
C HIS A 181 -5.32 -20.48 11.17
N TYR A 182 -5.38 -20.65 9.85
CA TYR A 182 -4.50 -19.96 8.92
C TYR A 182 -5.25 -19.05 7.96
N PHE A 183 -6.21 -19.56 7.18
CA PHE A 183 -6.85 -18.75 6.14
C PHE A 183 -7.78 -17.67 6.69
N ALA A 184 -8.56 -17.95 7.73
CA ALA A 184 -9.40 -16.92 8.36
C ALA A 184 -8.58 -15.72 8.91
N PRO A 185 -7.51 -15.92 9.72
CA PRO A 185 -6.67 -14.79 10.14
C PRO A 185 -5.85 -14.19 8.98
N TYR A 186 -5.54 -14.94 7.93
CA TYR A 186 -4.89 -14.42 6.72
C TYR A 186 -5.82 -13.45 5.96
N ILE A 187 -7.11 -13.74 5.83
CA ILE A 187 -8.08 -12.80 5.24
C ILE A 187 -8.14 -11.50 6.05
N LEU A 188 -8.11 -11.59 7.39
CA LEU A 188 -8.02 -10.41 8.25
C LEU A 188 -6.70 -9.64 8.07
N LEU A 189 -5.58 -10.33 7.89
CA LEU A 189 -4.31 -9.67 7.54
C LEU A 189 -4.45 -8.86 6.24
N ASN A 190 -5.03 -9.45 5.19
CA ASN A 190 -5.24 -8.77 3.90
C ASN A 190 -6.09 -7.51 4.06
N ASN A 191 -7.17 -7.60 4.85
CA ASN A 191 -7.98 -6.44 5.24
C ASN A 191 -7.12 -5.37 5.92
N TRP A 192 -6.39 -5.72 6.97
CA TRP A 192 -5.62 -4.73 7.72
C TRP A 192 -4.53 -4.06 6.88
N ILE A 193 -3.83 -4.80 6.00
CA ILE A 193 -2.84 -4.22 5.09
C ILE A 193 -3.48 -3.12 4.24
N ILE A 194 -4.57 -3.43 3.54
CA ILE A 194 -5.24 -2.49 2.65
C ILE A 194 -5.85 -1.31 3.40
N LEU A 195 -6.49 -1.59 4.53
CA LEU A 195 -7.08 -0.56 5.37
C LEU A 195 -6.03 0.44 5.88
N ILE A 196 -4.95 -0.04 6.50
CA ILE A 196 -3.90 0.79 7.09
C ILE A 196 -3.26 1.66 6.01
N THR A 197 -2.76 1.02 4.96
CA THR A 197 -2.00 1.70 3.91
C THR A 197 -2.85 2.66 3.09
N SER A 198 -4.12 2.32 2.77
CA SER A 198 -4.99 3.26 2.07
C SER A 198 -5.30 4.50 2.91
N MET A 199 -5.49 4.35 4.22
CA MET A 199 -5.83 5.47 5.12
C MET A 199 -4.66 6.43 5.38
N GLN A 200 -3.45 5.93 5.21
CA GLN A 200 -2.19 6.67 5.29
C GLN A 200 -1.87 7.46 4.02
N HIS A 201 -2.32 6.98 2.85
CA HIS A 201 -1.92 7.51 1.54
C HIS A 201 -3.04 8.21 0.75
N SER A 202 -4.31 7.91 1.02
CA SER A 202 -5.44 8.39 0.21
C SER A 202 -6.30 9.47 0.88
N ASP A 203 -5.78 10.22 1.84
CA ASP A 203 -6.55 11.28 2.49
C ASP A 203 -6.72 12.51 1.58
N PRO A 204 -7.90 13.19 1.58
CA PRO A 204 -8.12 14.36 0.72
C PRO A 204 -7.23 15.57 1.01
N SER A 205 -6.63 15.66 2.19
CA SER A 205 -5.68 16.72 2.55
C SER A 205 -4.25 16.43 2.09
N VAL A 206 -4.00 15.24 1.54
CA VAL A 206 -2.69 14.80 1.06
C VAL A 206 -2.55 15.12 -0.45
N PRO A 207 -1.50 15.88 -0.84
CA PRO A 207 -1.28 16.26 -2.23
C PRO A 207 -0.68 15.11 -3.06
N HIS A 208 -1.04 15.06 -4.33
CA HIS A 208 -0.39 14.24 -5.36
C HIS A 208 0.25 15.14 -6.40
N TYR A 209 1.36 14.70 -7.00
CA TYR A 209 2.21 15.57 -7.79
C TYR A 209 2.42 15.03 -9.20
N SER A 210 2.36 15.95 -10.17
CA SER A 210 2.94 15.71 -11.48
C SER A 210 4.46 15.55 -11.37
N PRO A 211 5.12 14.93 -12.37
CA PRO A 211 6.57 14.74 -12.36
C PRO A 211 7.38 16.03 -12.15
N GLN A 212 6.89 17.15 -12.67
CA GLN A 212 7.57 18.45 -12.65
C GLN A 212 7.46 19.14 -11.28
N SER A 213 6.36 18.90 -10.57
CA SER A 213 6.08 19.53 -9.27
C SER A 213 6.50 18.65 -8.08
N TRP A 214 6.88 17.40 -8.35
CA TRP A 214 7.35 16.45 -7.35
C TRP A 214 8.83 16.64 -7.03
N ASN A 215 9.18 16.54 -5.75
CA ASN A 215 10.53 16.25 -5.28
C ASN A 215 10.43 15.31 -4.08
N TRP A 216 11.56 14.73 -3.67
CA TRP A 216 11.59 13.73 -2.60
C TRP A 216 10.96 14.26 -1.29
N SER A 217 11.33 15.47 -0.85
CA SER A 217 10.80 16.05 0.39
C SER A 217 9.28 16.26 0.35
N ARG A 218 8.72 16.68 -0.79
CA ARG A 218 7.28 16.81 -0.98
C ARG A 218 6.58 15.45 -0.95
N GLY A 219 7.16 14.45 -1.62
CA GLY A 219 6.62 13.08 -1.66
C GLY A 219 6.60 12.42 -0.29
N SER A 220 7.72 12.44 0.43
CA SER A 220 7.83 11.86 1.77
C SER A 220 6.91 12.51 2.81
N ALA A 221 6.58 13.79 2.64
CA ALA A 221 5.61 14.50 3.49
C ALA A 221 4.16 14.30 3.07
N ALA A 222 3.90 13.68 1.93
CA ALA A 222 2.55 13.49 1.38
C ALA A 222 1.93 12.17 1.86
N THR A 223 1.91 11.99 3.18
CA THR A 223 1.18 10.94 3.88
C THR A 223 0.50 11.54 5.11
N ILE A 224 -0.30 10.76 5.85
CA ILE A 224 -1.00 11.25 7.03
C ILE A 224 -0.94 10.25 8.17
N ASP A 225 -0.68 10.74 9.38
CA ASP A 225 -0.82 9.94 10.59
C ASP A 225 -2.27 9.90 11.05
N ARG A 226 -2.68 8.74 11.56
CA ARG A 226 -4.00 8.55 12.19
C ARG A 226 -3.82 8.01 13.59
N ASP A 227 -4.90 7.96 14.36
CA ASP A 227 -4.91 7.35 15.69
C ASP A 227 -5.84 6.15 15.72
N PHE A 228 -5.28 4.98 16.00
CA PHE A 228 -6.02 3.73 16.20
C PHE A 228 -5.90 3.21 17.64
N GLY A 229 -5.69 4.14 18.58
CA GLY A 229 -5.68 3.86 20.01
C GLY A 229 -4.62 2.83 20.41
N PHE A 230 -4.94 2.03 21.43
CA PHE A 230 -4.01 1.00 21.92
C PHE A 230 -3.76 -0.09 20.86
N ILE A 231 -4.72 -0.34 19.95
CA ILE A 231 -4.59 -1.36 18.93
C ILE A 231 -3.49 -0.97 17.93
N GLY A 232 -3.51 0.26 17.44
CA GLY A 232 -2.46 0.79 16.56
C GLY A 232 -1.08 0.71 17.19
N ARG A 233 -0.96 1.21 18.42
CA ARG A 233 0.31 1.27 19.16
C ARG A 233 0.87 -0.11 19.53
N PHE A 234 0.04 -1.00 20.05
CA PHE A 234 0.49 -2.30 20.56
C PHE A 234 0.52 -3.38 19.49
N PHE A 235 -0.58 -3.60 18.77
CA PHE A 235 -0.70 -4.72 17.81
C PHE A 235 -0.16 -4.39 16.42
N PHE A 236 -0.19 -3.12 16.02
CA PHE A 236 0.30 -2.67 14.71
C PHE A 236 1.60 -1.87 14.80
N HIS A 237 2.26 -1.90 15.96
CA HIS A 237 3.57 -1.29 16.17
C HIS A 237 3.64 0.19 15.77
N SER A 238 2.59 0.95 16.07
CA SER A 238 2.48 2.39 15.79
C SER A 238 2.59 2.79 14.31
N ILE A 239 2.52 1.83 13.37
CA ILE A 239 2.64 2.14 11.93
C ILE A 239 1.56 3.14 11.47
N ILE A 240 0.38 3.12 12.10
CA ILE A 240 -0.72 4.05 11.80
C ILE A 240 -0.43 5.46 12.33
N GLU A 241 0.20 5.53 13.49
CA GLU A 241 0.45 6.76 14.25
C GLU A 241 1.72 7.51 13.84
N THR A 242 2.65 6.86 13.13
CA THR A 242 3.98 7.42 12.79
C THR A 242 4.35 7.26 11.32
N HIS A 243 3.37 7.25 10.42
CA HIS A 243 3.58 6.98 9.01
C HIS A 243 4.26 8.12 8.25
N VAL A 244 4.03 9.36 8.66
CA VAL A 244 4.76 10.52 8.10
C VAL A 244 6.25 10.39 8.37
N LEU A 245 6.63 10.03 9.60
CA LEU A 245 8.03 9.72 9.95
C LEU A 245 8.56 8.58 9.09
N HIS A 246 7.80 7.50 9.00
CA HIS A 246 8.18 6.32 8.25
C HIS A 246 8.54 6.64 6.78
N HIS A 247 7.80 7.51 6.11
CA HIS A 247 8.11 7.92 4.72
C HIS A 247 9.34 8.82 4.57
N HIS A 248 9.74 9.53 5.62
CA HIS A 248 10.95 10.34 5.61
C HIS A 248 12.18 9.54 6.02
N VAL A 249 12.05 8.69 7.05
CA VAL A 249 13.15 7.96 7.67
C VAL A 249 12.68 6.57 8.10
N SER A 250 12.40 5.70 7.12
CA SER A 250 11.89 4.34 7.36
C SER A 250 12.88 3.41 8.07
N THR A 251 14.15 3.80 8.22
CA THR A 251 15.17 3.04 8.94
C THR A 251 15.08 3.21 10.47
N ILE A 252 14.26 4.14 10.97
CA ILE A 252 14.02 4.27 12.41
C ILE A 252 13.05 3.16 12.83
N PRO A 253 13.41 2.31 13.80
CA PRO A 253 12.55 1.24 14.27
C PRO A 253 11.28 1.77 14.92
N PHE A 254 10.19 1.03 14.78
CA PHE A 254 8.89 1.35 15.37
C PHE A 254 8.92 1.69 16.88
N TYR A 255 9.83 1.09 17.67
CA TYR A 255 9.92 1.34 19.11
C TYR A 255 10.55 2.70 19.46
N ASN A 256 11.22 3.36 18.50
CA ASN A 256 11.71 4.74 18.60
C ASN A 256 10.89 5.71 17.74
N ALA A 257 9.93 5.22 16.96
CA ALA A 257 9.19 6.01 16.00
C ALA A 257 8.35 7.12 16.65
N ALA A 258 7.78 6.87 17.84
CA ALA A 258 6.99 7.89 18.53
C ALA A 258 7.83 9.12 18.91
N GLU A 259 9.00 8.92 19.49
CA GLU A 259 9.92 10.00 19.86
C GLU A 259 10.41 10.76 18.63
N ALA A 260 10.83 10.03 17.59
CA ALA A 260 11.30 10.62 16.35
C ALA A 260 10.20 11.41 15.60
N SER A 261 8.94 10.96 15.68
CA SER A 261 7.79 11.69 15.14
C SER A 261 7.59 13.03 15.85
N GLU A 262 7.72 13.08 17.17
CA GLU A 262 7.63 14.35 17.92
C GLU A 262 8.76 15.32 17.54
N ALA A 263 9.97 14.82 17.33
CA ALA A 263 11.07 15.63 16.82
C ALA A 263 10.78 16.15 15.40
N MET A 264 10.25 15.29 14.52
CA MET A 264 9.91 15.63 13.14
C MET A 264 8.80 16.68 13.04
N LYS A 265 7.78 16.61 13.91
CA LYS A 265 6.70 17.62 13.97
C LYS A 265 7.25 19.03 14.14
N ARG A 266 8.32 19.20 14.93
CA ARG A 266 8.98 20.51 15.14
C ARG A 266 9.65 21.04 13.88
N VAL A 267 10.17 20.15 13.04
CA VAL A 267 10.85 20.50 11.78
C VAL A 267 9.85 20.77 10.65
N LEU A 268 8.88 19.86 10.46
CA LEU A 268 7.89 19.97 9.39
C LEU A 268 6.84 21.06 9.69
N GLY A 269 6.57 21.32 10.98
CA GLY A 269 5.61 22.32 11.43
C GLY A 269 4.25 22.14 10.74
N ARG A 270 3.79 23.18 10.04
CA ARG A 270 2.51 23.18 9.30
C ARG A 270 2.42 22.15 8.17
N HIS A 271 3.56 21.57 7.75
CA HIS A 271 3.62 20.57 6.68
C HIS A 271 3.46 19.14 7.22
N TYR A 272 3.55 18.93 8.53
CA TYR A 272 3.18 17.64 9.13
C TYR A 272 1.67 17.41 9.00
N ARG A 273 1.27 16.19 8.65
CA ARG A 273 -0.13 15.82 8.46
C ARG A 273 -0.55 14.74 9.43
N SER A 274 -1.61 15.02 10.17
CA SER A 274 -2.25 14.06 11.06
C SER A 274 -3.74 14.34 11.16
N ASP A 275 -4.55 13.29 11.23
CA ASP A 275 -5.97 13.38 11.59
C ASP A 275 -6.30 12.30 12.62
N THR A 276 -6.19 12.70 13.90
CA THR A 276 -6.40 11.85 15.07
C THR A 276 -7.77 12.10 15.73
N ARG A 277 -8.58 13.01 15.17
CA ARG A 277 -9.86 13.41 15.74
C ARG A 277 -10.83 12.23 15.77
N GLY A 278 -11.38 11.96 16.95
CA GLY A 278 -12.34 10.87 17.15
C GLY A 278 -11.71 9.46 17.20
N GLY A 279 -10.38 9.34 17.23
CA GLY A 279 -9.66 8.07 17.34
C GLY A 279 -10.12 7.02 16.33
N ILE A 280 -10.37 5.81 16.81
CA ILE A 280 -10.84 4.67 15.98
C ILE A 280 -12.14 4.99 15.23
N VAL A 281 -13.09 5.72 15.84
CA VAL A 281 -14.34 6.10 15.18
C VAL A 281 -14.06 7.09 14.05
N GLY A 282 -13.18 8.06 14.30
CA GLY A 282 -12.71 9.01 13.29
C GLY A 282 -12.01 8.33 12.11
N TYR A 283 -11.19 7.33 12.40
CA TYR A 283 -10.49 6.51 11.41
C TYR A 283 -11.48 5.84 10.43
N PHE A 284 -12.47 5.11 10.95
CA PHE A 284 -13.47 4.45 10.09
C PHE A 284 -14.40 5.45 9.39
N LYS A 285 -14.73 6.58 10.03
CA LYS A 285 -15.47 7.67 9.39
C LYS A 285 -14.70 8.24 8.19
N ALA A 286 -13.40 8.46 8.35
CA ALA A 286 -12.54 8.96 7.27
C ALA A 286 -12.44 7.94 6.12
N MET A 287 -12.33 6.65 6.41
CA MET A 287 -12.38 5.59 5.39
C MET A 287 -13.68 5.62 4.60
N TRP A 288 -14.81 5.66 5.30
CA TRP A 288 -16.14 5.72 4.68
C TRP A 288 -16.27 6.94 3.76
N MET A 289 -15.85 8.11 4.25
CA MET A 289 -15.88 9.36 3.49
C MET A 289 -14.97 9.31 2.26
N ARG A 290 -13.74 8.77 2.39
CA ARG A 290 -12.78 8.59 1.29
C ARG A 290 -13.42 7.81 0.15
N ILE A 291 -13.94 6.62 0.43
CA ILE A 291 -14.43 5.71 -0.62
C ILE A 291 -15.72 6.25 -1.25
N ARG A 292 -16.59 6.88 -0.45
CA ARG A 292 -17.85 7.39 -0.95
C ARG A 292 -17.67 8.66 -1.80
N LEU A 293 -16.78 9.57 -1.39
CA LEU A 293 -16.75 10.93 -1.91
C LEU A 293 -15.50 11.29 -2.73
N TYR A 294 -14.40 10.56 -2.58
CA TYR A 294 -13.10 10.97 -3.11
C TYR A 294 -12.54 9.91 -4.07
N HIS A 295 -12.90 10.04 -5.34
CA HIS A 295 -12.65 9.02 -6.37
C HIS A 295 -11.49 9.35 -7.30
N TRP A 296 -11.22 10.64 -7.49
CA TRP A 296 -10.17 11.13 -8.38
C TRP A 296 -9.52 12.39 -7.82
N VAL A 297 -8.35 12.72 -8.36
CA VAL A 297 -7.63 13.96 -8.05
C VAL A 297 -7.74 14.97 -9.19
N GLU A 298 -7.77 16.26 -8.83
CA GLU A 298 -7.75 17.39 -9.77
C GLU A 298 -6.74 18.46 -9.30
N PRO A 299 -6.17 19.26 -10.21
CA PRO A 299 -5.39 20.44 -9.84
C PRO A 299 -6.22 21.42 -9.00
N THR A 300 -5.62 21.98 -7.94
CA THR A 300 -6.33 22.90 -7.03
C THR A 300 -6.51 24.31 -7.58
N SER A 301 -5.62 24.77 -8.46
CA SER A 301 -5.72 26.05 -9.15
C SER A 301 -4.76 26.11 -10.33
N MET A 302 -5.00 27.04 -11.26
CA MET A 302 -4.04 27.34 -12.34
C MET A 302 -2.67 27.82 -11.82
N LYS A 303 -2.60 28.35 -10.59
CA LYS A 303 -1.36 28.87 -9.97
C LYS A 303 -0.42 27.79 -9.46
N TYR A 304 -0.93 26.61 -9.11
CA TYR A 304 -0.15 25.47 -8.62
C TYR A 304 -0.23 24.29 -9.59
N GLN A 305 0.24 24.53 -10.83
CA GLN A 305 0.26 23.50 -11.87
C GLN A 305 1.01 22.25 -11.37
N GLY A 306 0.38 21.08 -11.51
CA GLY A 306 0.97 19.81 -11.10
C GLY A 306 0.85 19.46 -9.61
N VAL A 307 0.07 20.20 -8.80
CA VAL A 307 -0.32 19.78 -7.44
C VAL A 307 -1.82 19.46 -7.42
N LEU A 308 -2.15 18.20 -7.18
CA LEU A 308 -3.49 17.66 -7.26
C LEU A 308 -3.95 17.16 -5.90
N PHE A 309 -5.24 17.31 -5.61
CA PHE A 309 -5.86 16.80 -4.39
C PHE A 309 -7.12 16.04 -4.76
N TYR A 310 -7.55 15.13 -3.89
CA TYR A 310 -8.82 14.46 -4.09
C TYR A 310 -9.95 15.48 -4.08
N LYS A 311 -10.79 15.43 -5.11
CA LYS A 311 -11.97 16.27 -5.17
C LYS A 311 -13.16 15.54 -4.58
N LYS A 312 -13.88 16.23 -3.69
CA LYS A 312 -15.15 15.74 -3.19
C LYS A 312 -16.15 15.69 -4.35
N ARG A 313 -16.62 14.49 -4.68
CA ARG A 313 -17.79 14.26 -5.51
C ARG A 313 -18.99 14.83 -4.72
N ASN A 314 -19.54 15.95 -5.21
CA ASN A 314 -20.77 16.67 -4.77
C ASN A 314 -20.56 18.17 -4.47
N SER A 315 -20.15 18.89 -5.50
CA SER A 315 -20.80 20.14 -5.91
C SER A 315 -21.07 20.01 -7.42
N LEU A 316 -22.12 19.28 -7.76
CA LEU A 316 -22.88 19.46 -9.00
C LEU A 316 -24.07 20.35 -8.67
#